data_AF-A0A6J1UL63-F1
#
_entry.id   AF-A0A6J1UL63-F1
#
_cell.length_a   1.000
_cell.length_b   1.000
_cell.length_c   1.000
_cell.angle_alpha   90.00
_cell.angle_beta   90.00
_cell.angle_gamma   90.00
#
_symmetry.space_group_name_H-M   'P 1'
#
loop_
_entity.id
_entity.type
_entity.pdbx_description
1 polymer ?
#
loop_
_entity_poly.entity_id
_entity_poly.type
_entity_poly.pdbx_seq_one_letter_code
_entity_poly.pdbx_strand_id
1 'polypeptide(L)'
;MGFIFSKSVNESLKNQKEFMLINSRLQLERQLLMQNQMRERQMAMQIAGTREFLKYFGSFYGLTTVGLTIGAIKNKKPQLFIPVIPLSFILAFQYDKGYGTLLQRMKCEAENIIDTDYAALEMPKGPITFDDLEKARRAQSKIFIEK
;
A
#
# COMPACT_ATOMS: atom_id res chain seq x y z
N MET A 1 -22.08 21.47 56.07
CA MET A 1 -22.62 21.15 54.72
C MET A 1 -21.60 21.25 53.57
N GLY A 2 -20.47 21.95 53.69
CA GLY A 2 -19.49 22.09 52.59
C GLY A 2 -18.65 20.85 52.25
N PHE A 3 -18.46 19.92 53.20
CA PHE A 3 -17.61 18.73 53.01
C PHE A 3 -18.29 17.62 52.17
N ILE A 4 -19.61 17.57 52.16
CA ILE A 4 -20.38 16.60 51.36
C ILE A 4 -20.42 17.07 49.89
N PHE A 5 -20.48 18.38 49.66
CA PHE A 5 -20.52 18.98 48.33
C PHE A 5 -19.16 18.92 47.61
N SER A 6 -18.04 19.08 48.32
CA SER A 6 -16.71 18.93 47.72
C SER A 6 -16.39 17.47 47.36
N LYS A 7 -16.89 16.50 48.14
CA LYS A 7 -16.67 15.07 47.89
C LYS A 7 -17.45 14.59 46.66
N SER A 8 -18.72 14.99 46.51
CA SER A 8 -19.54 14.65 45.34
C SER A 8 -19.03 15.30 44.04
N VAL A 9 -18.52 16.53 44.10
CA VAL A 9 -17.90 17.22 42.95
C VAL A 9 -16.57 16.56 42.56
N ASN A 10 -15.76 16.10 43.52
CA ASN A 10 -14.51 15.42 43.20
C ASN A 10 -14.76 14.00 42.62
N GLU A 11 -15.79 13.32 43.11
CA GLU A 11 -16.23 12.02 42.59
C GLU A 11 -16.82 12.14 41.17
N SER A 12 -17.61 13.18 40.88
CA SER A 12 -18.12 13.43 39.53
C SER A 12 -17.01 13.83 38.55
N LEU A 13 -16.03 14.62 38.96
CA LEU A 13 -14.83 14.94 38.15
C LEU A 13 -13.97 13.69 37.89
N LYS A 14 -13.82 12.81 38.88
CA LYS A 14 -13.11 11.53 38.71
C LYS A 14 -13.84 10.63 37.72
N ASN A 15 -15.16 10.48 37.87
CA ASN A 15 -16.00 9.70 36.94
C ASN A 15 -15.98 10.31 35.53
N GLN A 16 -15.94 11.64 35.39
CA GLN A 16 -15.83 12.31 34.10
C GLN A 16 -14.46 12.06 33.44
N LYS A 17 -13.37 12.10 34.21
CA LYS A 17 -12.03 11.74 33.74
C LYS A 17 -11.94 10.28 33.32
N GLU A 18 -12.51 9.37 34.12
CA GLU A 18 -12.57 7.94 33.79
C GLU A 18 -13.40 7.69 32.52
N PHE A 19 -14.56 8.36 32.38
CA PHE A 19 -15.37 8.29 31.17
C PHE A 19 -14.62 8.85 29.95
N MET A 20 -13.89 9.96 30.11
CA MET A 20 -13.05 10.52 29.04
C MET A 20 -11.94 9.55 28.63
N LEU A 21 -11.23 8.95 29.59
CA LEU A 21 -10.19 7.95 29.33
C LEU A 21 -10.75 6.69 28.64
N ILE A 22 -11.90 6.20 29.07
CA ILE A 22 -12.57 5.05 28.46
C ILE A 22 -12.98 5.38 27.02
N ASN A 23 -13.54 6.57 26.77
CA ASN A 23 -13.87 6.99 25.41
C ASN A 23 -12.63 7.16 24.52
N SER A 24 -11.54 7.72 25.03
CA SER A 24 -10.28 7.83 24.28
C SER A 24 -9.73 6.45 23.92
N ARG A 25 -9.74 5.50 24.86
CA ARG A 25 -9.33 4.10 24.58
C ARG A 25 -10.23 3.46 23.54
N LEU A 26 -11.55 3.60 23.67
CA LEU A 26 -12.52 3.04 22.72
C LEU A 26 -12.36 3.64 21.31
N GLN A 27 -12.05 4.94 21.21
CA GLN A 27 -11.77 5.58 19.92
C GLN A 27 -10.49 5.03 19.28
N LEU A 28 -9.42 4.83 20.06
CA LEU A 28 -8.17 4.24 19.57
C LEU A 28 -8.37 2.80 19.11
N GLU A 29 -9.09 1.98 19.89
CA GLU A 29 -9.41 0.60 19.51
C GLU A 29 -10.19 0.54 18.19
N ARG A 30 -11.20 1.42 18.02
CA ARG A 30 -11.96 1.51 16.77
C ARG A 30 -11.09 1.96 15.60
N GLN A 31 -10.19 2.91 15.80
CA GLN A 31 -9.27 3.35 14.75
C GLN A 31 -8.33 2.23 14.31
N LEU A 32 -7.76 1.48 15.26
CA LEU A 32 -6.87 0.35 14.97
C LEU A 32 -7.62 -0.76 14.23
N LEU A 33 -8.82 -1.13 14.70
CA LEU A 33 -9.67 -2.10 14.03
C LEU A 33 -10.04 -1.65 12.60
N MET A 34 -10.39 -0.38 12.43
CA MET A 34 -10.68 0.18 11.10
C MET A 34 -9.46 0.11 10.19
N GLN A 35 -8.27 0.47 10.66
CA GLN A 35 -7.04 0.40 9.86
C GLN A 35 -6.73 -1.04 9.44
N ASN A 36 -6.85 -2.01 10.35
CA ASN A 36 -6.64 -3.42 10.04
C ASN A 36 -7.66 -3.92 9.02
N GLN A 37 -8.94 -3.63 9.21
CA GLN A 37 -9.99 -4.04 8.26
C GLN A 37 -9.79 -3.40 6.88
N MET A 38 -9.41 -2.12 6.82
CA MET A 38 -9.14 -1.44 5.56
C MET A 38 -7.93 -2.06 4.85
N ARG A 39 -6.86 -2.37 5.59
CA ARG A 39 -5.67 -3.06 5.06
C ARG A 39 -6.02 -4.44 4.52
N GLU A 40 -6.79 -5.24 5.27
CA GLU A 40 -7.24 -6.56 4.85
C GLU A 40 -8.12 -6.48 3.59
N ARG A 41 -9.07 -5.54 3.56
CA ARG A 41 -9.94 -5.33 2.38
C ARG A 41 -9.17 -4.87 1.16
N GLN A 42 -8.22 -3.95 1.32
CA GLN A 42 -7.35 -3.52 0.22
C GLN A 42 -6.53 -4.68 -0.33
N MET A 43 -5.94 -5.51 0.54
CA MET A 43 -5.18 -6.67 0.12
C MET A 43 -6.07 -7.71 -0.57
N ALA A 44 -7.26 -7.98 -0.04
CA ALA A 44 -8.23 -8.88 -0.65
C ALA A 44 -8.68 -8.37 -2.03
N MET A 45 -8.92 -7.07 -2.17
CA MET A 45 -9.27 -6.45 -3.45
C MET A 45 -8.13 -6.54 -4.47
N GLN A 46 -6.86 -6.37 -4.06
CA GLN A 46 -5.71 -6.56 -4.95
C GLN A 46 -5.60 -8.02 -5.45
N ILE A 47 -5.80 -8.99 -4.56
CA ILE A 47 -5.79 -10.42 -4.93
C ILE A 47 -6.97 -10.75 -5.86
N ALA A 48 -8.17 -10.28 -5.52
CA ALA A 48 -9.35 -10.47 -6.37
C ALA A 48 -9.14 -9.84 -7.75
N GLY A 49 -8.61 -8.60 -7.80
CA GLY A 49 -8.33 -7.90 -9.04
C GLY A 49 -7.29 -8.60 -9.92
N THR A 50 -6.22 -9.15 -9.33
CA THR A 50 -5.23 -9.94 -10.08
C THR A 50 -5.82 -11.25 -10.62
N ARG A 51 -6.67 -11.93 -9.85
CA ARG A 51 -7.40 -13.13 -10.32
C ARG A 51 -8.35 -12.81 -11.47
N GLU A 52 -9.06 -11.69 -11.39
CA GLU A 52 -9.96 -11.24 -12.44
C GLU A 52 -9.18 -10.88 -13.71
N PHE A 53 -8.06 -10.15 -13.57
CA PHE A 53 -7.15 -9.83 -14.66
C PHE A 53 -6.65 -11.09 -15.37
N LEU A 54 -6.27 -12.14 -14.64
CA LEU A 54 -5.82 -13.41 -15.24
C LEU A 54 -6.87 -14.07 -16.13
N LYS A 55 -8.17 -13.98 -15.79
CA LYS A 55 -9.23 -14.56 -16.62
C LYS A 55 -9.32 -13.88 -17.99
N TYR A 56 -9.35 -12.55 -17.99
CA TYR A 56 -9.43 -11.76 -19.22
C TYR A 56 -8.12 -11.83 -20.02
N PHE A 57 -6.99 -11.63 -19.35
CA PHE A 57 -5.68 -11.66 -19.97
C PHE A 57 -5.33 -13.06 -20.48
N GLY A 58 -5.67 -14.12 -19.74
CA GLY A 58 -5.48 -15.50 -20.17
C GLY A 58 -6.30 -15.85 -21.41
N SER A 59 -7.54 -15.38 -21.49
CA SER A 59 -8.38 -15.54 -22.69
C SER A 59 -7.79 -14.80 -23.89
N PHE A 60 -7.40 -13.55 -23.69
CA PHE A 60 -6.73 -12.74 -24.72
C PHE A 60 -5.41 -13.36 -25.18
N TYR A 61 -4.58 -13.82 -24.25
CA TYR A 61 -3.32 -14.51 -24.51
C TYR A 61 -3.57 -15.79 -25.31
N GLY A 62 -4.56 -16.60 -24.93
CA GLY A 62 -4.93 -17.80 -25.68
C GLY A 62 -5.30 -17.50 -27.13
N LEU A 63 -6.20 -16.54 -27.36
CA LEU A 63 -6.62 -16.13 -28.71
C LEU A 63 -5.45 -15.58 -29.53
N THR A 64 -4.62 -14.74 -28.92
CA THR A 64 -3.46 -14.12 -29.57
C THR A 64 -2.42 -15.17 -29.94
N THR A 65 -2.14 -16.11 -29.04
CA THR A 65 -1.15 -17.16 -29.27
C THR A 65 -1.60 -18.10 -30.39
N VAL A 66 -2.88 -18.49 -30.43
CA VAL A 66 -3.44 -19.30 -31.52
C VAL A 66 -3.36 -18.53 -32.85
N GLY A 67 -3.79 -17.26 -32.87
CA GLY A 67 -3.73 -16.42 -34.06
C GLY A 67 -2.31 -16.23 -34.61
N LEU A 68 -1.35 -15.95 -33.73
CA LEU A 68 0.07 -15.82 -34.09
C LEU A 68 0.67 -17.15 -34.56
N THR A 69 0.27 -18.28 -33.97
CA THR A 69 0.74 -19.61 -34.39
C THR A 69 0.28 -19.94 -35.80
N ILE A 70 -1.00 -19.70 -36.11
CA ILE A 70 -1.54 -19.88 -37.46
C ILE A 70 -0.83 -18.95 -38.45
N GLY A 71 -0.62 -17.68 -38.07
CA GLY A 71 0.10 -16.70 -38.89
C GLY A 71 1.57 -17.08 -39.14
N ALA A 72 2.26 -17.63 -38.13
CA ALA A 72 3.66 -18.05 -38.22
C ALA A 72 3.82 -19.25 -39.16
N ILE A 73 2.92 -20.24 -39.09
CA ILE A 73 2.91 -21.41 -39.96
C ILE A 73 2.61 -21.00 -41.41
N LYS A 74 1.56 -20.20 -41.62
CA LYS A 74 1.13 -19.79 -42.97
C LYS A 74 2.18 -18.93 -43.69
N ASN A 75 2.81 -18.01 -42.97
CA ASN A 75 3.81 -17.10 -43.53
C ASN A 75 5.25 -17.63 -43.44
N LYS A 76 5.47 -18.81 -42.84
CA LYS A 76 6.80 -19.39 -42.53
C LYS A 76 7.73 -18.41 -41.81
N LYS A 77 7.16 -17.55 -40.96
CA LYS A 77 7.89 -16.52 -40.20
C LYS A 77 7.83 -16.83 -38.70
N PRO A 78 8.84 -17.51 -38.13
CA PRO A 78 8.85 -17.83 -36.70
C PRO A 78 8.99 -16.58 -35.80
N GLN A 79 9.40 -15.44 -36.38
CA GLN A 79 9.49 -14.15 -35.69
C GLN A 79 8.16 -13.68 -35.10
N LEU A 80 7.02 -14.18 -35.56
CA LEU A 80 5.71 -13.85 -34.98
C LEU A 80 5.53 -14.35 -33.54
N PHE A 81 6.40 -15.25 -33.05
CA PHE A 81 6.38 -15.69 -31.64
C PHE A 81 7.14 -14.76 -30.69
N ILE A 82 7.92 -13.81 -31.21
CA ILE A 82 8.66 -12.84 -30.38
C ILE A 82 7.77 -12.16 -29.32
N PRO A 83 6.56 -11.65 -29.64
CA PRO A 83 5.68 -11.05 -28.63
C PRO A 83 5.07 -12.05 -27.64
N VAL A 84 5.04 -13.34 -27.93
CA VAL A 84 4.48 -14.36 -27.03
C VAL A 84 5.34 -14.55 -25.79
N ILE A 85 6.67 -14.41 -25.91
CA ILE A 85 7.63 -14.55 -24.81
C ILE A 85 7.41 -13.51 -23.69
N PRO A 86 7.40 -12.18 -23.96
CA PRO A 86 7.13 -11.21 -22.91
C PRO A 86 5.70 -11.32 -22.35
N LEU A 87 4.72 -11.67 -23.19
CA LEU A 87 3.33 -11.87 -22.73
C LEU A 87 3.20 -13.06 -21.78
N SER A 88 3.90 -14.17 -22.06
CA SER A 88 3.90 -15.35 -21.18
C SER A 88 4.57 -15.06 -19.84
N PHE A 89 5.63 -14.24 -19.82
CA PHE A 89 6.26 -13.79 -18.59
C PHE A 89 5.30 -12.99 -17.71
N ILE A 90 4.55 -12.05 -18.30
CA ILE A 90 3.52 -11.28 -17.59
C ILE A 90 2.44 -12.22 -17.04
N LEU A 91 1.99 -13.20 -17.83
CA LEU A 91 0.98 -14.17 -17.40
C LEU A 91 1.45 -14.99 -16.20
N ALA A 92 2.66 -15.54 -16.26
CA ALA A 92 3.26 -16.32 -15.19
C ALA A 92 3.42 -15.49 -13.90
N PHE A 93 3.89 -14.24 -14.03
CA PHE A 93 4.03 -13.32 -12.91
C PHE A 93 2.69 -13.00 -12.24
N GLN A 94 1.66 -12.70 -13.04
CA GLN A 94 0.32 -12.42 -12.51
C GLN A 94 -0.31 -13.67 -11.88
N TYR A 95 -0.03 -14.85 -12.42
CA TYR A 95 -0.48 -16.12 -11.87
C TYR A 95 0.10 -16.37 -10.47
N ASP A 96 1.41 -16.18 -10.31
CA ASP A 96 2.08 -16.28 -9.00
C ASP A 96 1.63 -15.18 -8.02
N LYS A 97 1.27 -13.99 -8.51
CA LYS A 97 0.64 -12.93 -7.69
C LYS A 97 -0.75 -13.30 -7.17
N GLY A 98 -1.62 -13.83 -8.02
CA GLY A 98 -3.03 -14.08 -7.70
C GLY A 98 -3.29 -15.40 -6.97
N TYR A 99 -2.47 -16.42 -7.23
CA TYR A 99 -2.65 -17.78 -6.71
C TYR A 99 -1.40 -18.35 -6.02
N GLY A 100 -0.22 -17.83 -6.34
CA GLY A 100 1.04 -18.33 -5.79
C GLY A 100 1.45 -17.67 -4.48
N THR A 101 2.75 -17.77 -4.18
CA THR A 101 3.33 -17.33 -2.90
C THR A 101 4.04 -15.98 -3.02
N LEU A 102 4.00 -15.30 -4.17
CA LEU A 102 4.75 -14.06 -4.38
C LEU A 102 4.42 -13.00 -3.34
N LEU A 103 3.14 -12.80 -3.01
CA LEU A 103 2.73 -11.83 -1.98
C LEU A 103 3.28 -12.19 -0.60
N GLN A 104 3.38 -13.48 -0.27
CA GLN A 104 3.96 -13.92 1.00
C GLN A 104 5.47 -13.73 1.03
N ARG A 105 6.17 -14.04 -0.07
CA ARG A 105 7.62 -13.82 -0.19
C ARG A 105 7.96 -12.34 -0.11
N MET A 106 7.21 -11.48 -0.79
CA MET A 106 7.40 -10.02 -0.69
C MET A 106 7.14 -9.49 0.72
N LYS A 107 6.16 -10.05 1.46
CA LYS A 107 5.94 -9.69 2.86
C LYS A 107 7.13 -10.07 3.73
N CYS A 108 7.63 -11.30 3.59
CA CYS A 108 8.79 -11.78 4.34
C CYS A 108 10.05 -10.95 4.04
N GLU A 109 10.27 -10.61 2.76
CA GLU A 109 11.37 -9.72 2.38
C GLU A 109 11.21 -8.31 2.98
N ALA A 110 10.00 -7.77 2.97
CA ALA A 110 9.72 -6.47 3.58
C ALA A 110 9.94 -6.48 5.11
N GLU A 111 9.54 -7.55 5.80
CA GLU A 111 9.83 -7.75 7.22
C GLU A 111 11.34 -7.82 7.46
N ASN A 112 12.08 -8.57 6.64
CA ASN A 112 13.53 -8.67 6.73
C ASN A 112 14.23 -7.32 6.52
N ILE A 113 13.76 -6.48 5.59
CA ILE A 113 14.29 -5.13 5.37
C ILE A 113 14.03 -4.25 6.60
N ILE A 114 12.83 -4.31 7.19
CA ILE A 114 12.50 -3.52 8.39
C ILE A 114 13.41 -3.90 9.56
N ASP A 115 13.69 -5.19 9.73
CA ASP A 115 14.47 -5.70 10.85
C ASP A 115 16.00 -5.56 10.65
N THR A 116 16.48 -5.76 9.43
CA THR A 116 17.92 -5.86 9.13
C THR A 116 18.50 -4.60 8.49
N ASP A 117 17.74 -3.92 7.63
CA ASP A 117 18.21 -2.81 6.80
C ASP A 117 17.35 -1.55 7.00
N TYR A 118 17.20 -1.15 8.27
CA TYR A 118 16.47 0.06 8.61
C TYR A 118 17.09 1.32 7.97
N ALA A 119 18.40 1.32 7.72
CA ALA A 119 19.11 2.42 7.07
C ALA A 119 18.60 2.67 5.64
N ALA A 120 18.21 1.62 4.89
CA ALA A 120 17.59 1.78 3.57
C ALA A 120 16.21 2.45 3.61
N LEU A 121 15.55 2.46 4.76
CA LEU A 121 14.25 3.13 4.97
C LEU A 121 14.39 4.61 5.35
N GLU A 122 15.60 5.07 5.63
CA GLU A 122 15.84 6.48 5.96
C GLU A 122 15.55 7.37 4.75
N MET A 123 14.85 8.47 4.99
CA MET A 123 14.58 9.43 3.93
C MET A 123 15.91 10.04 3.45
N PRO A 124 16.12 10.17 2.13
CA PRO A 124 17.30 10.85 1.63
C PRO A 124 17.30 12.31 2.13
N LYS A 125 18.38 12.70 2.81
CA LYS A 125 18.57 13.99 3.53
C LYS A 125 17.83 14.14 4.87
N GLY A 126 17.24 13.07 5.40
CA GLY A 126 16.54 13.08 6.68
C GLY A 126 15.21 13.84 6.64
N PRO A 127 14.55 14.03 7.80
CA PRO A 127 13.34 14.82 7.88
C PRO A 127 13.63 16.27 7.51
N ILE A 128 12.70 16.89 6.78
CA ILE A 128 12.80 18.30 6.38
C ILE A 128 12.97 19.15 7.65
N THR A 129 14.13 19.79 7.78
CA THR A 129 14.40 20.71 8.89
C THR A 129 13.82 22.09 8.59
N PHE A 130 13.65 22.90 9.63
CA PHE A 130 13.20 24.29 9.48
C PHE A 130 14.11 25.08 8.53
N ASP A 131 15.43 24.87 8.60
CA ASP A 131 16.42 25.51 7.73
C ASP A 131 16.23 25.13 6.25
N ASP A 132 15.86 23.88 5.97
CA ASP A 132 15.58 23.42 4.60
C ASP A 132 14.30 24.08 4.05
N LEU A 133 13.26 24.25 4.90
CA LEU A 133 12.05 24.98 4.54
C LEU A 133 12.33 26.46 4.28
N GLU A 134 13.18 27.09 5.11
CA GLU A 134 13.51 28.51 4.94
C GLU A 134 14.34 28.75 3.68
N LYS A 135 15.30 27.87 3.38
CA LYS A 135 16.04 27.88 2.10
C LYS A 135 15.12 27.69 0.91
N ALA A 136 14.17 26.75 0.96
CA ALA A 136 13.19 26.52 -0.11
C ALA A 136 12.30 27.75 -0.34
N ARG A 137 11.84 28.42 0.73
CA ARG A 137 11.06 29.66 0.65
C ARG A 137 11.84 30.82 0.03
N ARG A 138 13.10 31.01 0.43
CA ARG A 138 13.98 32.07 -0.14
C ARG A 138 14.31 31.80 -1.62
N ALA A 139 14.41 30.55 -2.03
CA ALA A 139 14.60 30.19 -3.43
C ALA A 139 13.34 30.49 -4.28
N GLN A 140 12.14 30.18 -3.77
CA GLN A 140 10.88 30.53 -4.42
C GLN A 140 10.65 32.04 -4.50
N SER A 141 11.02 32.80 -3.47
CA SER A 141 10.85 34.25 -3.48
C SER A 141 11.78 34.94 -4.49
N LYS A 142 13.01 34.46 -4.67
CA LYS A 142 13.93 34.98 -5.71
C LYS A 142 13.39 34.76 -7.12
N ILE A 143 12.81 33.60 -7.41
CA ILE A 143 12.21 33.28 -8.72
C ILE A 143 11.04 34.23 -9.06
N PHE A 144 10.32 34.71 -8.04
CA PHE A 144 9.22 35.66 -8.22
C PHE A 144 9.66 37.11 -8.41
N ILE A 145 10.92 37.44 -8.07
CA ILE A 145 11.48 38.80 -8.19
C ILE A 145 12.21 38.97 -9.54
N GLU A 146 12.66 37.88 -10.17
CA GLU A 146 13.38 37.89 -11.47
C GLU A 146 12.48 37.70 -12.70
N LYS A 147 11.15 37.74 -12.56
CA LYS A 147 10.17 37.63 -13.67
C LYS A 147 9.35 38.91 -13.82
#